data_AF-A0A819D161-F1
#
_entry.id   AF-A0A819D161-F1
#
_cell.length_a   1.000
_cell.length_b   1.000
_cell.length_c   1.000
_cell.angle_alpha   90.00
_cell.angle_beta   90.00
_cell.angle_gamma   90.00
#
_symmetry.space_group_name_H-M   'P 1'
#
loop_
_entity.id
_entity.type
_entity.pdbx_description
1 polymer ?
#
loop_
_entity_poly.entity_id
_entity_poly.type
_entity_poly.pdbx_seq_one_letter_code
_entity_poly.pdbx_strand_id
1 'polypeptide(L)'
;MNLFNRILLIYSVIQILKSDPINRNIIIDGNFDDWLNVPSYSDPRDNINGTVYQESPWFPSLKIPDCHDAHTKIPTDMPKHTYNPNVNIIEFKIAHDDSSLYVYYRVVDNGVIGKTSVGSDKFNRSDPSKPSAGRFYIIATVNLDMNDTTGYWLHEGGYYPTAPGFDANFEIEFYNGTYNQGYYLDHAANNTNETKYTREENIQNKLAFRPAYYEYYTEYVYWRQKPTQDEIKRCLDGPYELPSPYNNSYICFSQDLAPGPYNGIVTYALSAKGNELEMRAPFQGFLLNKDTGLPTLQLGMTVNISLSLETTPEYSIPQEWASDTTATIQYTLSER
;
A
#
# COMPACT_ATOMS: atom_id res chain seq x y z
N MET A 1 -48.34 -12.88 42.70
CA MET A 1 -48.18 -13.77 41.53
C MET A 1 -47.66 -12.90 40.40
N ASN A 2 -46.35 -12.86 40.16
CA ASN A 2 -45.61 -13.86 39.37
C ASN A 2 -46.09 -13.82 37.91
N LEU A 3 -45.27 -13.72 36.88
CA LEU A 3 -43.83 -13.89 36.71
C LEU A 3 -43.58 -13.55 35.21
N PHE A 4 -42.39 -13.07 34.86
CA PHE A 4 -41.68 -13.29 33.57
C PHE A 4 -41.82 -12.29 32.42
N ASN A 5 -40.80 -11.42 32.37
CA ASN A 5 -39.78 -11.35 31.31
C ASN A 5 -40.21 -11.00 29.89
N ARG A 6 -39.85 -9.76 29.48
CA ARG A 6 -39.17 -9.48 28.21
C ARG A 6 -38.53 -8.08 28.26
N ILE A 7 -37.49 -7.94 29.09
CA ILE A 7 -36.44 -6.96 28.85
C ILE A 7 -35.56 -7.60 27.78
N LEU A 8 -35.71 -7.16 26.53
CA LEU A 8 -34.73 -7.44 25.48
C LEU A 8 -33.52 -6.54 25.79
N LEU A 9 -32.63 -7.03 26.65
CA LEU A 9 -31.28 -6.51 26.73
C LEU A 9 -30.63 -6.89 25.40
N ILE A 10 -30.49 -5.94 24.48
CA ILE A 10 -29.59 -6.08 23.36
C ILE A 10 -28.19 -6.12 23.98
N TYR A 11 -27.70 -7.32 24.23
CA TYR A 11 -26.28 -7.55 24.40
C TYR A 11 -25.65 -7.20 23.06
N SER A 12 -25.21 -5.95 22.92
CA SER A 12 -24.11 -5.62 22.04
C SER A 12 -22.97 -6.51 22.49
N VAL A 13 -22.76 -7.61 21.78
CA VAL A 13 -21.54 -8.41 21.89
C VAL A 13 -20.44 -7.44 21.52
N ILE A 14 -19.79 -6.85 22.54
CA ILE A 14 -18.45 -6.34 22.40
C ILE A 14 -17.65 -7.57 22.00
N GLN A 15 -17.49 -7.76 20.70
CA GLN A 15 -16.39 -8.54 20.18
C GLN A 15 -15.17 -7.86 20.76
N ILE A 16 -14.61 -8.45 21.82
CA ILE A 16 -13.26 -8.13 22.25
C ILE A 16 -12.44 -8.43 21.01
N LEU A 17 -12.06 -7.37 20.27
CA LEU A 17 -11.16 -7.46 19.13
C LEU A 17 -9.94 -8.22 19.65
N LYS A 18 -9.84 -9.50 19.29
CA LYS A 18 -8.64 -10.28 19.59
C LYS A 18 -7.58 -9.62 18.76
N SER A 19 -6.63 -8.98 19.43
CA SER A 19 -5.44 -8.44 18.81
C SER A 19 -4.78 -9.53 17.96
N ASP A 20 -4.37 -9.21 16.74
CA ASP A 20 -3.76 -10.19 15.85
C ASP A 20 -2.44 -10.69 16.46
N PRO A 21 -2.21 -12.02 16.55
CA PRO A 21 -1.03 -12.53 17.22
C PRO A 21 0.24 -12.17 16.46
N ILE A 22 1.33 -11.86 17.19
CA ILE A 22 2.66 -11.69 16.59
C ILE A 22 3.04 -12.95 15.80
N ASN A 23 3.42 -12.78 14.53
CA ASN A 23 3.88 -13.83 13.63
C ASN A 23 5.39 -13.67 13.37
N ARG A 24 6.23 -14.23 14.25
CA ARG A 24 7.71 -14.13 14.15
C ARG A 24 8.34 -15.00 13.05
N ASN A 25 7.53 -15.80 12.37
CA ASN A 25 8.03 -16.85 11.48
C ASN A 25 7.80 -16.54 10.00
N ILE A 26 7.36 -15.32 9.65
CA ILE A 26 7.21 -14.94 8.25
C ILE A 26 8.59 -14.70 7.63
N ILE A 27 8.93 -15.48 6.62
CA ILE A 27 10.18 -15.44 5.87
C ILE A 27 9.84 -15.03 4.43
N ILE A 28 10.43 -13.93 3.97
CA ILE A 28 10.25 -13.47 2.60
C ILE A 28 11.12 -14.32 1.65
N ASP A 29 10.56 -15.39 1.09
CA ASP A 29 11.24 -16.33 0.20
C ASP A 29 10.38 -16.91 -0.95
N GLY A 30 9.09 -16.60 -1.00
CA GLY A 30 8.15 -17.04 -2.03
C GLY A 30 7.56 -18.43 -1.76
N ASN A 31 7.84 -19.02 -0.59
CA ASN A 31 7.13 -20.15 -0.03
C ASN A 31 6.14 -19.67 1.06
N PHE A 32 4.85 -19.93 0.86
CA PHE A 32 3.79 -19.35 1.67
C PHE A 32 3.28 -20.27 2.80
N ASP A 33 4.07 -21.28 3.18
CA ASP A 33 3.71 -22.24 4.24
C ASP A 33 3.54 -21.57 5.61
N ASP A 34 4.33 -20.55 5.90
CA ASP A 34 4.28 -19.73 7.12
C ASP A 34 3.04 -18.81 7.18
N TRP A 35 2.41 -18.51 6.05
CA TRP A 35 1.16 -17.74 5.95
C TRP A 35 -0.10 -18.58 6.21
N LEU A 36 0.00 -19.91 6.33
CA LEU A 36 -1.17 -20.81 6.46
C LEU A 36 -2.04 -20.51 7.69
N ASN A 37 -1.44 -20.02 8.78
CA ASN A 37 -2.15 -19.72 10.03
C ASN A 37 -2.43 -18.23 10.24
N VAL A 38 -2.03 -17.37 9.30
CA VAL A 38 -2.33 -15.94 9.36
C VAL A 38 -3.80 -15.74 8.93
N PRO A 39 -4.59 -14.92 9.66
CA PRO A 39 -5.94 -14.58 9.24
C PRO A 39 -6.00 -14.14 7.77
N SER A 40 -6.96 -14.73 7.05
CA SER A 40 -7.15 -14.51 5.63
C SER A 40 -8.42 -13.71 5.39
N TYR A 41 -8.32 -12.73 4.50
CA TYR A 41 -9.42 -11.90 4.04
C TYR A 41 -9.63 -12.16 2.56
N SER A 42 -10.88 -12.34 2.15
CA SER A 42 -11.26 -12.53 0.76
C SER A 42 -11.59 -11.20 0.11
N ASP A 43 -11.15 -11.05 -1.13
CA ASP A 43 -11.61 -9.99 -2.01
C ASP A 43 -12.46 -10.60 -3.14
N PRO A 44 -13.49 -9.90 -3.66
CA PRO A 44 -14.30 -10.45 -4.73
C PRO A 44 -13.45 -10.82 -5.95
N ARG A 45 -13.83 -11.90 -6.65
CA ARG A 45 -13.16 -12.27 -7.89
C ARG A 45 -13.85 -11.58 -9.06
N ASP A 46 -13.30 -10.48 -9.57
CA ASP A 46 -13.86 -9.84 -10.76
C ASP A 46 -13.78 -10.73 -12.03
N ASN A 47 -14.50 -10.32 -13.07
CA ASN A 47 -14.45 -10.90 -14.39
C ASN A 47 -14.41 -9.82 -15.48
N ILE A 48 -14.07 -10.23 -16.69
CA ILE A 48 -13.97 -9.34 -17.86
C ILE A 48 -15.26 -8.57 -18.19
N ASN A 49 -16.42 -8.98 -17.69
CA ASN A 49 -17.70 -8.32 -17.98
C ASN A 49 -18.08 -7.25 -16.94
N GLY A 50 -17.29 -7.05 -15.87
CA GLY A 50 -17.51 -5.97 -14.89
C GLY A 50 -18.82 -6.10 -14.13
N THR A 51 -19.14 -7.33 -13.74
CA THR A 51 -20.39 -7.66 -13.02
C THR A 51 -20.19 -7.83 -11.52
N VAL A 52 -18.96 -7.69 -11.04
CA VAL A 52 -18.59 -7.75 -9.62
C VAL A 52 -18.37 -6.34 -9.12
N TYR A 53 -18.96 -6.04 -7.97
CA TYR A 53 -18.94 -4.72 -7.38
C TYR A 53 -18.59 -4.83 -5.91
N GLN A 54 -17.87 -3.83 -5.42
CA GLN A 54 -17.61 -3.62 -4.02
C GLN A 54 -18.59 -2.58 -3.46
N GLU A 55 -18.93 -2.77 -2.19
CA GLU A 55 -19.73 -1.80 -1.43
C GLU A 55 -18.80 -0.81 -0.73
N SER A 56 -19.11 0.49 -0.82
CA SER A 56 -18.46 1.49 0.02
C SER A 56 -19.26 1.68 1.31
N PRO A 57 -18.65 1.49 2.50
CA PRO A 57 -19.32 1.83 3.76
C PRO A 57 -19.70 3.31 3.86
N TRP A 58 -18.93 4.18 3.19
CA TRP A 58 -19.13 5.63 3.18
C TRP A 58 -20.18 6.06 2.14
N PHE A 59 -20.33 5.30 1.06
CA PHE A 59 -21.30 5.55 0.00
C PHE A 59 -22.05 4.26 -0.41
N PRO A 60 -22.94 3.72 0.44
CA PRO A 60 -23.55 2.39 0.23
C PRO A 60 -24.42 2.27 -1.03
N SER A 61 -24.81 3.39 -1.64
CA SER A 61 -25.57 3.40 -2.89
C SER A 61 -24.70 3.28 -4.14
N LEU A 62 -23.38 3.44 -4.02
CA LEU A 62 -22.46 3.32 -5.15
C LEU A 62 -22.13 1.85 -5.40
N LYS A 63 -22.22 1.45 -6.67
CA LYS A 63 -21.77 0.13 -7.12
C LYS A 63 -20.44 0.32 -7.83
N ILE A 64 -19.36 0.23 -7.08
CA ILE A 64 -18.01 0.43 -7.59
C ILE A 64 -17.56 -0.90 -8.19
N PRO A 65 -17.21 -0.98 -9.48
CA PRO A 65 -16.61 -2.19 -10.03
C PRO A 65 -15.37 -2.56 -9.21
N ASP A 66 -15.18 -3.85 -8.99
CA ASP A 66 -14.08 -4.42 -8.21
C ASP A 66 -12.72 -4.09 -8.83
N CYS A 67 -12.44 -4.60 -10.04
CA CYS A 67 -11.36 -4.05 -10.87
C CYS A 67 -11.84 -2.81 -11.64
N HIS A 68 -11.14 -1.70 -11.52
CA HIS A 68 -11.56 -0.43 -12.09
C HIS A 68 -10.38 0.42 -12.60
N ASP A 69 -10.69 1.56 -13.22
CA ASP A 69 -9.66 2.52 -13.64
C ASP A 69 -9.02 3.25 -12.46
N ALA A 70 -7.76 3.66 -12.59
CA ALA A 70 -7.05 4.45 -11.57
C ALA A 70 -7.20 5.99 -11.76
N HIS A 71 -8.07 6.45 -12.66
CA HIS A 71 -8.22 7.87 -13.01
C HIS A 71 -9.33 8.58 -12.25
N THR A 72 -10.33 7.84 -11.79
CA THR A 72 -11.49 8.39 -11.09
C THR A 72 -11.14 8.76 -9.65
N LYS A 73 -11.07 10.07 -9.36
CA LYS A 73 -10.55 10.61 -8.09
C LYS A 73 -11.57 11.38 -7.26
N ILE A 74 -12.85 11.04 -7.39
CA ILE A 74 -13.95 11.76 -6.75
C ILE A 74 -14.73 10.77 -5.89
N PRO A 75 -15.03 11.07 -4.61
CA PRO A 75 -15.57 10.09 -3.66
C PRO A 75 -16.94 9.53 -4.07
N THR A 76 -17.72 10.33 -4.80
CA THR A 76 -19.07 9.99 -5.24
C THR A 76 -19.16 9.47 -6.66
N ASP A 77 -18.04 9.44 -7.39
CA ASP A 77 -18.02 8.94 -8.76
C ASP A 77 -17.91 7.42 -8.77
N MET A 78 -18.41 6.83 -9.85
CA MET A 78 -18.28 5.40 -10.10
C MET A 78 -17.11 5.22 -11.07
N PRO A 79 -16.00 4.60 -10.65
CA PRO A 79 -14.91 4.33 -11.56
C PRO A 79 -15.39 3.36 -12.64
N LYS A 80 -14.82 3.49 -13.82
CA LYS A 80 -15.08 2.63 -14.96
C LYS A 80 -14.44 1.27 -14.72
N HIS A 81 -15.20 0.21 -14.97
CA HIS A 81 -14.67 -1.14 -14.97
C HIS A 81 -13.50 -1.28 -15.94
N THR A 82 -12.37 -1.79 -15.42
CA THR A 82 -11.15 -2.04 -16.16
C THR A 82 -10.52 -3.32 -15.67
N TYR A 83 -10.80 -4.43 -16.36
CA TYR A 83 -10.36 -5.74 -15.93
C TYR A 83 -8.89 -5.99 -16.28
N ASN A 84 -8.09 -6.39 -15.29
CA ASN A 84 -6.75 -6.92 -15.52
C ASN A 84 -6.49 -8.07 -14.51
N PRO A 85 -6.24 -9.30 -14.97
CA PRO A 85 -6.05 -10.44 -14.06
C PRO A 85 -4.80 -10.28 -13.18
N ASN A 86 -3.83 -9.45 -13.57
CA ASN A 86 -2.61 -9.25 -12.78
C ASN A 86 -2.83 -8.39 -11.53
N VAL A 87 -3.92 -7.62 -11.48
CA VAL A 87 -4.28 -6.81 -10.30
C VAL A 87 -5.49 -7.35 -9.55
N ASN A 88 -6.30 -8.24 -10.16
CA ASN A 88 -7.52 -8.79 -9.55
C ASN A 88 -7.22 -9.61 -8.29
N ILE A 89 -7.35 -8.97 -7.12
CA ILE A 89 -7.06 -9.54 -5.82
C ILE A 89 -8.20 -10.50 -5.46
N ILE A 90 -7.87 -11.65 -4.87
CA ILE A 90 -8.88 -12.61 -4.39
C ILE A 90 -8.67 -13.02 -2.94
N GLU A 91 -7.47 -12.79 -2.41
CA GLU A 91 -7.12 -13.02 -1.03
C GLU A 91 -5.99 -12.09 -0.61
N PHE A 92 -6.05 -11.64 0.63
CA PHE A 92 -4.98 -10.90 1.25
C PHE A 92 -4.84 -11.20 2.74
N LYS A 93 -3.65 -10.96 3.28
CA LYS A 93 -3.34 -11.18 4.71
C LYS A 93 -2.42 -10.10 5.22
N ILE A 94 -2.47 -9.88 6.54
CA ILE A 94 -1.62 -8.95 7.25
C ILE A 94 -1.00 -9.69 8.44
N ALA A 95 0.31 -9.55 8.61
CA ALA A 95 1.06 -10.12 9.71
C ALA A 95 2.07 -9.10 10.24
N HIS A 96 2.58 -9.29 11.45
CA HIS A 96 3.63 -8.44 12.00
C HIS A 96 4.56 -9.24 12.91
N ASP A 97 5.81 -8.79 13.00
CA ASP A 97 6.76 -9.20 14.03
C ASP A 97 7.09 -8.02 14.96
N ASP A 98 8.19 -8.08 15.69
CA ASP A 98 8.60 -7.01 16.61
C ASP A 98 9.15 -5.75 15.92
N SER A 99 9.35 -5.79 14.61
CA SER A 99 10.08 -4.75 13.88
C SER A 99 9.53 -4.45 12.48
N SER A 100 8.57 -5.22 11.99
CA SER A 100 8.12 -5.19 10.60
C SER A 100 6.63 -5.52 10.46
N LEU A 101 6.01 -4.84 9.51
CA LEU A 101 4.70 -5.18 8.97
C LEU A 101 4.89 -6.06 7.74
N TYR A 102 4.04 -7.05 7.59
CA TYR A 102 4.03 -7.98 6.47
C TYR A 102 2.65 -7.97 5.82
N VAL A 103 2.62 -8.00 4.50
CA VAL A 103 1.40 -8.12 3.73
C VAL A 103 1.54 -9.22 2.68
N TYR A 104 0.43 -9.90 2.42
CA TYR A 104 0.30 -10.95 1.43
C TYR A 104 -0.80 -10.58 0.45
N TYR A 105 -0.55 -10.84 -0.83
CA TYR A 105 -1.51 -10.72 -1.92
C TYR A 105 -1.62 -12.05 -2.64
N ARG A 106 -2.83 -12.43 -3.02
CA ARG A 106 -3.08 -13.41 -4.07
C ARG A 106 -4.04 -12.84 -5.08
N VAL A 107 -3.64 -12.91 -6.34
CA VAL A 107 -4.50 -12.57 -7.49
C VAL A 107 -5.12 -13.82 -8.11
N VAL A 108 -6.07 -13.64 -9.02
CA VAL A 108 -6.66 -14.75 -9.80
C VAL A 108 -5.62 -15.67 -10.42
N ASP A 109 -5.98 -16.94 -10.61
CA ASP A 109 -5.03 -18.02 -10.95
C ASP A 109 -4.27 -17.83 -12.27
N ASN A 110 -4.77 -16.96 -13.16
CA ASN A 110 -4.14 -16.60 -14.43
C ASN A 110 -3.45 -15.22 -14.41
N GLY A 111 -3.43 -14.54 -13.26
CA GLY A 111 -2.73 -13.29 -13.02
C GLY A 111 -1.26 -13.50 -12.66
N VAL A 112 -0.44 -12.49 -12.90
CA VAL A 112 0.98 -12.45 -12.50
C VAL A 112 1.29 -11.07 -11.91
N ILE A 113 1.54 -11.02 -10.61
CA ILE A 113 1.87 -9.78 -9.88
C ILE A 113 3.23 -9.27 -10.35
N GLY A 114 3.34 -7.95 -10.59
CA GLY A 114 4.56 -7.32 -11.10
C GLY A 114 4.77 -7.47 -12.61
N LYS A 115 3.82 -8.07 -13.34
CA LYS A 115 3.92 -8.24 -14.80
C LYS A 115 3.68 -6.93 -15.52
N THR A 116 4.72 -6.41 -16.17
CA THR A 116 4.65 -5.25 -17.05
C THR A 116 5.15 -5.59 -18.46
N SER A 117 4.77 -4.79 -19.45
CA SER A 117 5.43 -4.82 -20.75
C SER A 117 6.91 -4.40 -20.65
N VAL A 118 7.70 -4.84 -21.63
CA VAL A 118 9.08 -4.41 -21.83
C VAL A 118 9.13 -3.50 -23.07
N GLY A 119 9.73 -2.33 -22.92
CA GLY A 119 9.80 -1.31 -23.96
C GLY A 119 10.99 -0.37 -23.79
N SER A 120 11.31 0.36 -24.86
CA SER A 120 12.38 1.36 -24.87
C SER A 120 11.89 2.76 -24.55
N ASP A 121 10.58 3.01 -24.73
CA ASP A 121 9.96 4.30 -24.50
C ASP A 121 9.21 4.29 -23.17
N LYS A 122 9.19 5.43 -22.47
CA LYS A 122 8.25 5.66 -21.35
C LYS A 122 6.84 5.41 -21.87
N PHE A 123 5.96 4.83 -21.03
CA PHE A 123 4.60 4.52 -21.45
C PHE A 123 3.92 5.73 -22.11
N ASN A 124 3.71 5.64 -23.43
CA ASN A 124 3.11 6.68 -24.22
C ASN A 124 1.85 6.16 -24.91
N ARG A 125 0.70 6.46 -24.30
CA ARG A 125 -0.62 6.08 -24.81
C ARG A 125 -0.93 6.63 -26.21
N SER A 126 -0.18 7.64 -26.68
CA SER A 126 -0.42 8.28 -27.99
C SER A 126 0.23 7.57 -29.18
N ASP A 127 1.12 6.61 -28.97
CA ASP A 127 1.74 5.84 -30.06
C ASP A 127 1.77 4.34 -29.75
N PRO A 128 0.68 3.59 -30.03
CA PRO A 128 0.61 2.16 -29.78
C PRO A 128 1.56 1.33 -30.64
N SER A 129 2.27 1.94 -31.61
CA SER A 129 3.26 1.24 -32.44
C SER A 129 4.62 1.08 -31.75
N LYS A 130 4.85 1.77 -30.64
CA LYS A 130 6.10 1.70 -29.89
C LYS A 130 5.94 0.88 -28.61
N PRO A 131 6.83 -0.11 -28.37
CA PRO A 131 6.80 -0.86 -27.14
C PRO A 131 7.11 0.09 -25.98
N SER A 132 6.10 0.28 -25.14
CA SER A 132 6.14 1.13 -23.96
C SER A 132 6.55 0.31 -22.74
N ALA A 133 7.45 0.85 -21.92
CA ALA A 133 7.81 0.28 -20.63
C ALA A 133 6.65 0.47 -19.64
N GLY A 134 6.05 -0.64 -19.21
CA GLY A 134 4.94 -0.62 -18.27
C GLY A 134 5.38 -0.50 -16.82
N ARG A 135 4.40 -0.27 -15.94
CA ARG A 135 4.55 -0.11 -14.50
C ARG A 135 3.55 -0.99 -13.75
N PHE A 136 3.96 -1.45 -12.60
CA PHE A 136 3.11 -2.20 -11.68
C PHE A 136 3.47 -1.81 -10.26
N TYR A 137 2.46 -1.48 -9.47
CA TYR A 137 2.61 -1.08 -8.08
C TYR A 137 1.89 -2.07 -7.17
N ILE A 138 2.56 -2.43 -6.09
CA ILE A 138 2.02 -3.19 -4.97
C ILE A 138 2.01 -2.27 -3.77
N ILE A 139 0.85 -1.99 -3.22
CA ILE A 139 0.65 -0.83 -2.35
C ILE A 139 -0.05 -1.26 -1.07
N ALA A 140 0.57 -0.99 0.06
CA ALA A 140 -0.12 -1.03 1.35
C ALA A 140 -0.25 0.40 1.89
N THR A 141 -1.48 0.89 1.94
CA THR A 141 -1.83 2.21 2.49
C THR A 141 -2.18 2.05 3.96
N VAL A 142 -1.68 2.93 4.82
CA VAL A 142 -1.83 2.83 6.28
C VAL A 142 -2.27 4.17 6.87
N ASN A 143 -3.41 4.15 7.57
CA ASN A 143 -3.79 5.18 8.53
C ASN A 143 -3.12 4.84 9.86
N LEU A 144 -2.07 5.58 10.18
CA LEU A 144 -1.12 5.29 11.24
C LEU A 144 -1.57 5.87 12.60
N ASP A 145 -2.36 6.94 12.58
CA ASP A 145 -2.81 7.64 13.79
C ASP A 145 -4.30 7.40 14.12
N MET A 146 -4.99 6.62 13.29
CA MET A 146 -6.42 6.32 13.38
C MET A 146 -7.30 7.58 13.33
N ASN A 147 -6.84 8.62 12.63
CA ASN A 147 -7.54 9.89 12.50
C ASN A 147 -7.96 10.17 11.06
N ASP A 148 -9.26 10.12 10.79
CA ASP A 148 -9.83 10.36 9.47
C ASP A 148 -9.66 11.80 8.94
N THR A 149 -9.06 12.71 9.73
CA THR A 149 -8.81 14.11 9.34
C THR A 149 -7.39 14.39 8.87
N THR A 150 -6.46 13.44 9.05
CA THR A 150 -5.09 13.48 8.53
C THR A 150 -4.95 12.56 7.33
N GLY A 151 -3.81 12.60 6.64
CA GLY A 151 -3.60 11.81 5.44
C GLY A 151 -4.53 12.20 4.30
N TYR A 152 -4.72 11.27 3.36
CA TYR A 152 -5.58 11.44 2.19
C TYR A 152 -6.75 10.44 2.20
N TRP A 153 -7.72 10.69 1.31
CA TRP A 153 -8.77 9.72 1.02
C TRP A 153 -8.36 8.75 -0.08
N LEU A 154 -8.56 7.45 0.10
CA LEU A 154 -8.16 6.41 -0.87
C LEU A 154 -8.57 6.70 -2.33
N HIS A 155 -9.78 7.23 -2.55
CA HIS A 155 -10.25 7.55 -3.90
C HIS A 155 -9.37 8.57 -4.62
N GLU A 156 -8.66 9.46 -3.92
CA GLU A 156 -7.77 10.46 -4.55
C GLU A 156 -6.55 9.79 -5.21
N GLY A 157 -6.16 8.62 -4.71
CA GLY A 157 -5.20 7.70 -5.34
C GLY A 157 -5.81 6.86 -6.46
N GLY A 158 -7.12 6.95 -6.66
CA GLY A 158 -7.87 6.07 -7.55
C GLY A 158 -8.21 4.73 -6.90
N TYR A 159 -8.16 4.60 -5.57
CA TYR A 159 -8.40 3.35 -4.84
C TYR A 159 -9.82 3.27 -4.28
N TYR A 160 -10.54 2.18 -4.54
CA TYR A 160 -11.89 1.93 -4.04
C TYR A 160 -12.00 0.52 -3.42
N PRO A 161 -12.74 0.35 -2.31
CA PRO A 161 -13.72 1.27 -1.77
C PRO A 161 -13.05 2.39 -0.99
N THR A 162 -13.58 3.61 -1.12
CA THR A 162 -12.95 4.77 -0.49
C THR A 162 -13.02 4.70 1.04
N ALA A 163 -11.96 5.17 1.70
CA ALA A 163 -11.90 5.48 3.12
C ALA A 163 -10.92 6.66 3.37
N PRO A 164 -11.12 7.45 4.43
CA PRO A 164 -10.26 8.58 4.80
C PRO A 164 -9.06 8.17 5.67
N GLY A 165 -8.15 9.11 5.91
CA GLY A 165 -7.19 9.02 7.01
C GLY A 165 -5.83 8.42 6.69
N PHE A 166 -5.53 8.11 5.43
CA PHE A 166 -4.33 7.31 5.12
C PHE A 166 -3.08 8.20 5.10
N ASP A 167 -2.20 8.05 6.09
CA ASP A 167 -1.05 8.93 6.30
C ASP A 167 0.18 8.53 5.48
N ALA A 168 0.36 7.23 5.23
CA ALA A 168 1.56 6.70 4.60
C ALA A 168 1.27 5.47 3.76
N ASN A 169 2.11 5.25 2.76
CA ASN A 169 2.15 3.98 2.04
C ASN A 169 3.53 3.33 2.22
N PHE A 170 3.58 2.02 2.06
CA PHE A 170 4.81 1.35 1.64
C PHE A 170 4.49 0.52 0.40
N GLU A 171 5.38 0.60 -0.58
CA GLU A 171 5.09 0.13 -1.92
C GLU A 171 6.29 -0.56 -2.56
N ILE A 172 5.98 -1.35 -3.58
CA ILE A 172 6.96 -1.86 -4.54
C ILE A 172 6.53 -1.49 -5.93
N GLU A 173 7.48 -0.99 -6.72
CA GLU A 173 7.33 -0.76 -8.14
C GLU A 173 8.10 -1.82 -8.95
N PHE A 174 7.42 -2.39 -9.93
CA PHE A 174 8.04 -3.02 -11.09
C PHE A 174 7.96 -2.06 -12.28
N TYR A 175 9.05 -1.97 -13.01
CA TYR A 175 9.17 -1.14 -14.20
C TYR A 175 9.89 -1.93 -15.29
N ASN A 176 9.35 -1.87 -16.51
CA ASN A 176 9.98 -2.42 -17.70
C ASN A 176 10.36 -3.91 -17.60
N GLY A 177 9.52 -4.70 -16.94
CA GLY A 177 9.65 -6.16 -16.80
C GLY A 177 10.53 -6.60 -15.63
N THR A 178 10.98 -5.65 -14.80
CA THR A 178 11.90 -5.93 -13.69
C THR A 178 11.51 -5.16 -12.44
N TYR A 179 11.93 -5.66 -11.28
CA TYR A 179 11.85 -4.92 -10.03
C TYR A 179 12.57 -3.57 -10.15
N ASN A 180 11.91 -2.51 -9.70
CA ASN A 180 12.45 -1.15 -9.73
C ASN A 180 12.88 -0.69 -8.33
N GLN A 181 11.97 -0.68 -7.36
CA GLN A 181 12.23 -0.17 -6.02
C GLN A 181 11.17 -0.62 -5.01
N GLY A 182 11.54 -0.56 -3.74
CA GLY A 182 10.64 -0.64 -2.60
C GLY A 182 10.86 0.58 -1.70
N TYR A 183 9.78 1.29 -1.37
CA TYR A 183 9.84 2.64 -0.81
C TYR A 183 8.66 2.94 0.12
N TYR A 184 8.74 4.09 0.78
CA TYR A 184 7.71 4.62 1.67
C TYR A 184 7.22 5.97 1.14
N LEU A 185 5.93 6.24 1.34
CA LEU A 185 5.30 7.53 1.07
C LEU A 185 4.86 8.19 2.38
N ASP A 186 5.03 9.51 2.47
CA ASP A 186 4.46 10.35 3.54
C ASP A 186 3.46 11.33 2.91
N HIS A 187 2.16 11.13 3.20
CA HIS A 187 1.05 11.96 2.77
C HIS A 187 0.70 12.98 3.88
N ALA A 188 1.52 14.02 4.01
CA ALA A 188 1.34 15.08 5.00
C ALA A 188 1.35 16.49 4.39
N ALA A 189 0.86 16.64 3.15
CA ALA A 189 0.86 17.89 2.40
C ALA A 189 -0.37 18.07 1.49
N ASN A 190 -0.80 19.32 1.29
CA ASN A 190 -1.89 19.70 0.36
C ASN A 190 -1.42 20.53 -0.83
N ASN A 191 -0.12 20.79 -0.94
CA ASN A 191 0.48 21.54 -2.04
C ASN A 191 2.00 21.31 -2.09
N THR A 192 2.62 21.71 -3.21
CA THR A 192 4.06 21.56 -3.43
C THR A 192 4.94 22.24 -2.37
N ASN A 193 4.50 23.33 -1.74
CA ASN A 193 5.29 23.97 -0.69
C ASN A 193 5.27 23.15 0.59
N GLU A 194 4.12 22.60 0.97
CA GLU A 194 4.00 21.66 2.07
C GLU A 194 4.80 20.38 1.81
N THR A 195 4.81 19.84 0.58
CA THR A 195 5.66 18.69 0.23
C THR A 195 7.13 18.95 0.49
N LYS A 196 7.62 20.19 0.25
CA LYS A 196 9.00 20.56 0.59
C LYS A 196 9.24 20.57 2.11
N TYR A 197 8.29 21.06 2.89
CA TYR A 197 8.41 21.03 4.36
C TYR A 197 8.39 19.59 4.90
N THR A 198 7.51 18.74 4.38
CA THR A 198 7.47 17.31 4.70
C THR A 198 8.79 16.63 4.34
N ARG A 199 9.39 16.94 3.18
CA ARG A 199 10.71 16.44 2.78
C ARG A 199 11.79 16.78 3.81
N GLU A 200 11.85 18.04 4.24
CA GLU A 200 12.81 18.47 5.27
C GLU A 200 12.59 17.76 6.61
N GLU A 201 11.33 17.47 6.96
CA GLU A 201 10.99 16.70 8.15
C GLU A 201 11.46 15.24 8.03
N ASN A 202 11.25 14.60 6.88
CA ASN A 202 11.73 13.24 6.63
C ASN A 202 13.26 13.14 6.72
N ILE A 203 14.00 14.13 6.20
CA ILE A 203 15.47 14.23 6.33
C ILE A 203 15.90 14.30 7.81
N GLN A 204 15.06 14.89 8.67
CA GLN A 204 15.26 14.92 10.12
C GLN A 204 14.71 13.68 10.84
N ASN A 205 14.45 12.58 10.12
CA ASN A 205 13.88 11.33 10.62
C ASN A 205 12.48 11.52 11.24
N LYS A 206 11.63 12.34 10.60
CA LYS A 206 10.26 12.61 11.07
C LYS A 206 9.22 12.35 9.99
N LEU A 207 8.11 11.74 10.39
CA LEU A 207 6.86 11.62 9.62
C LEU A 207 5.79 12.45 10.33
N ALA A 208 5.04 13.25 9.57
CA ALA A 208 4.03 14.14 10.11
C ALA A 208 2.62 13.64 9.83
N PHE A 209 1.68 13.92 10.73
CA PHE A 209 0.26 13.64 10.50
C PHE A 209 -0.48 14.96 10.29
N ARG A 210 -0.96 15.18 9.07
CA ARG A 210 -1.65 16.40 8.64
C ARG A 210 -2.67 16.05 7.58
N PRO A 211 -3.74 16.87 7.39
CA PRO A 211 -4.58 16.75 6.21
C PRO A 211 -3.71 16.81 4.95
N ALA A 212 -3.95 15.92 4.00
CA ALA A 212 -3.19 15.84 2.76
C ALA A 212 -4.11 15.55 1.56
N TYR A 213 -3.57 15.82 0.37
CA TYR A 213 -4.12 15.27 -0.86
C TYR A 213 -3.17 14.24 -1.43
N TYR A 214 -3.72 13.23 -2.11
CA TYR A 214 -2.92 12.14 -2.70
C TYR A 214 -1.80 12.64 -3.61
N GLU A 215 -1.97 13.73 -4.37
CA GLU A 215 -0.95 14.24 -5.30
C GLU A 215 0.31 14.80 -4.61
N TYR A 216 0.23 15.12 -3.32
CA TYR A 216 1.30 15.79 -2.59
C TYR A 216 1.88 14.88 -1.50
N TYR A 217 2.83 14.04 -1.90
CA TYR A 217 3.58 13.16 -1.01
C TYR A 217 5.09 13.32 -1.19
N THR A 218 5.85 12.85 -0.21
CA THR A 218 7.25 12.51 -0.41
C THR A 218 7.36 11.01 -0.66
N GLU A 219 8.30 10.60 -1.51
CA GLU A 219 8.59 9.19 -1.79
C GLU A 219 10.07 8.96 -1.52
N TYR A 220 10.39 8.01 -0.64
CA TYR A 220 11.78 7.74 -0.27
C TYR A 220 12.08 6.27 -0.06
N VAL A 221 13.29 5.89 -0.45
CA VAL A 221 13.89 4.59 -0.15
C VAL A 221 14.73 4.74 1.11
N TYR A 222 14.65 3.76 2.02
CA TYR A 222 15.40 3.73 3.27
C TYR A 222 16.48 2.63 3.21
N TRP A 223 17.69 2.92 3.71
CA TRP A 223 18.76 1.94 3.94
C TRP A 223 19.28 2.00 5.38
N ARG A 224 19.66 0.85 5.95
CA ARG A 224 20.33 0.74 7.28
C ARG A 224 21.83 1.02 7.24
N GLN A 225 22.35 1.30 6.05
CA GLN A 225 23.75 1.60 5.78
C GLN A 225 23.82 2.53 4.58
N LYS A 226 24.97 3.16 4.35
CA LYS A 226 25.15 4.04 3.21
C LYS A 226 24.86 3.30 1.90
N PRO A 227 23.97 3.81 1.03
CA PRO A 227 23.68 3.18 -0.26
C PRO A 227 24.92 3.14 -1.16
N THR A 228 24.92 2.22 -2.12
CA THR A 228 26.00 2.09 -3.10
C THR A 228 26.06 3.33 -4.01
N GLN A 229 27.21 3.56 -4.66
CA GLN A 229 27.34 4.69 -5.59
C GLN A 229 26.35 4.62 -6.76
N ASP A 230 26.00 3.42 -7.20
CA ASP A 230 25.03 3.25 -8.28
C ASP A 230 23.59 3.53 -7.85
N GLU A 231 23.22 3.21 -6.60
CA GLU A 231 21.94 3.63 -6.02
C GLU A 231 21.89 5.15 -5.82
N ILE A 232 22.96 5.76 -5.33
CA ILE A 232 23.05 7.21 -5.11
C ILE A 232 22.87 8.00 -6.41
N LYS A 233 23.43 7.54 -7.53
CA LYS A 233 23.28 8.22 -8.84
C LYS A 233 21.83 8.34 -9.30
N ARG A 234 20.94 7.50 -8.75
CA ARG A 234 19.53 7.47 -9.09
C ARG A 234 18.68 8.24 -8.08
N CYS A 235 19.26 8.73 -7.00
CA CYS A 235 18.58 9.64 -6.09
C CYS A 235 18.24 10.95 -6.78
N LEU A 236 17.01 11.44 -6.61
CA LEU A 236 16.66 12.79 -7.05
C LEU A 236 17.54 13.82 -6.33
N ASP A 237 17.70 13.62 -5.02
CA ASP A 237 18.71 14.23 -4.17
C ASP A 237 19.04 13.30 -2.98
N GLY A 238 20.13 13.61 -2.26
CA GLY A 238 20.66 12.77 -1.18
C GLY A 238 21.86 11.90 -1.62
N PRO A 239 22.20 10.83 -0.86
CA PRO A 239 21.46 10.30 0.27
C PRO A 239 21.64 11.16 1.53
N TYR A 240 20.59 11.23 2.35
CA TYR A 240 20.60 11.95 3.62
C TYR A 240 20.80 10.96 4.76
N GLU A 241 21.84 11.17 5.57
CA GLU A 241 22.02 10.39 6.79
C GLU A 241 21.00 10.84 7.83
N LEU A 242 20.28 9.87 8.41
CA LEU A 242 19.28 10.14 9.43
C LEU A 242 19.93 10.44 10.78
N PRO A 243 19.37 11.39 11.55
CA PRO A 243 19.79 11.63 12.92
C PRO A 243 19.38 10.49 13.86
N SER A 244 19.73 10.64 15.14
CA SER A 244 19.35 9.74 16.24
C SER A 244 17.85 9.42 16.22
N PRO A 245 17.45 8.18 16.58
CA PRO A 245 18.29 7.07 17.04
C PRO A 245 18.89 6.21 15.91
N TYR A 246 18.66 6.55 14.65
CA TYR A 246 19.02 5.71 13.50
C TYR A 246 20.29 6.18 12.79
N ASN A 247 21.28 6.68 13.53
CA ASN A 247 22.59 7.06 12.99
C ASN A 247 23.14 5.94 12.07
N ASN A 248 23.77 6.31 10.94
CA ASN A 248 24.20 5.43 9.85
C ASN A 248 23.08 4.81 8.99
N SER A 249 21.81 5.16 9.22
CA SER A 249 20.74 4.90 8.26
C SER A 249 20.58 6.09 7.32
N TYR A 250 20.06 5.84 6.13
CA TYR A 250 19.96 6.84 5.07
C TYR A 250 18.60 6.78 4.40
N ILE A 251 18.12 7.95 3.96
CA ILE A 251 17.01 8.04 3.00
C ILE A 251 17.48 8.70 1.70
N CYS A 252 16.80 8.37 0.62
CA CYS A 252 16.97 8.97 -0.70
C CYS A 252 15.57 9.18 -1.26
N PHE A 253 15.28 10.39 -1.73
CA PHE A 253 14.02 10.61 -2.42
C PHE A 253 14.13 10.07 -3.84
N SER A 254 13.16 9.26 -4.23
CA SER A 254 13.12 8.67 -5.56
C SER A 254 12.78 9.74 -6.60
N GLN A 255 13.16 9.47 -7.83
CA GLN A 255 12.67 10.19 -8.99
C GLN A 255 11.69 9.28 -9.71
N ASP A 256 10.51 9.81 -10.05
CA ASP A 256 9.53 9.08 -10.85
C ASP A 256 10.17 8.55 -12.16
N LEU A 257 9.94 7.28 -12.46
CA LEU A 257 10.51 6.55 -13.60
C LEU A 257 12.05 6.46 -13.61
N ALA A 258 12.71 6.62 -12.46
CA ALA A 258 14.14 6.39 -12.37
C ALA A 258 14.48 4.89 -12.53
N PRO A 259 15.51 4.56 -13.31
CA PRO A 259 15.87 3.17 -13.56
C PRO A 259 16.51 2.56 -12.32
N GLY A 260 15.84 1.59 -11.69
CA GLY A 260 16.32 0.80 -10.57
C GLY A 260 17.39 -0.25 -10.94
N PRO A 261 17.61 -1.26 -10.08
CA PRO A 261 16.94 -1.48 -8.81
C PRO A 261 17.46 -0.59 -7.67
N TYR A 262 16.58 -0.17 -6.76
CA TYR A 262 16.92 0.36 -5.43
C TYR A 262 16.61 -0.71 -4.38
N ASN A 263 17.63 -1.24 -3.71
CA ASN A 263 17.49 -2.39 -2.82
C ASN A 263 17.35 -1.97 -1.35
N GLY A 264 16.46 -1.02 -1.07
CA GLY A 264 16.19 -0.53 0.29
C GLY A 264 15.71 -1.63 1.24
N ILE A 265 15.21 -1.23 2.41
CA ILE A 265 14.79 -2.18 3.45
C ILE A 265 13.44 -2.86 3.20
N VAL A 266 12.66 -2.41 2.21
CA VAL A 266 11.42 -3.08 1.79
C VAL A 266 11.79 -4.25 0.90
N THR A 267 11.30 -5.45 1.23
CA THR A 267 11.63 -6.69 0.54
C THR A 267 10.38 -7.44 0.15
N TYR A 268 10.44 -8.25 -0.91
CA TYR A 268 9.34 -9.11 -1.34
C TYR A 268 9.84 -10.43 -1.91
N ALA A 269 8.90 -11.35 -2.06
CA ALA A 269 9.06 -12.54 -2.86
C ALA A 269 7.74 -12.89 -3.57
N LEU A 270 7.86 -13.59 -4.70
CA LEU A 270 6.75 -14.06 -5.52
C LEU A 270 6.68 -15.58 -5.44
N SER A 271 5.47 -16.15 -5.51
CA SER A 271 5.34 -17.60 -5.73
C SER A 271 5.95 -18.03 -7.06
N ALA A 272 6.22 -19.33 -7.20
CA ALA A 272 6.72 -19.89 -8.45
C ALA A 272 5.83 -19.59 -9.67
N LYS A 273 4.52 -19.35 -9.47
CA LYS A 273 3.58 -18.95 -10.52
C LYS A 273 3.45 -17.43 -10.67
N GLY A 274 3.90 -16.66 -9.68
CA GLY A 274 3.80 -15.20 -9.63
C GLY A 274 2.42 -14.66 -9.29
N ASN A 275 1.44 -15.50 -8.94
CA ASN A 275 0.09 -15.08 -8.57
C ASN A 275 -0.07 -14.81 -7.06
N GLU A 276 0.97 -15.04 -6.27
CA GLU A 276 1.03 -14.72 -4.84
C GLU A 276 2.29 -13.91 -4.58
N LEU A 277 2.19 -12.93 -3.70
CA LEU A 277 3.29 -12.06 -3.27
C LEU A 277 3.24 -11.86 -1.77
N GLU A 278 4.40 -11.89 -1.15
CA GLU A 278 4.61 -11.41 0.21
C GLU A 278 5.57 -10.23 0.21
N MET A 279 5.29 -9.25 1.05
CA MET A 279 6.08 -8.03 1.20
C MET A 279 6.30 -7.73 2.68
N ARG A 280 7.49 -7.24 3.01
CA ARG A 280 7.90 -6.81 4.35
C ARG A 280 8.32 -5.35 4.33
N ALA A 281 7.75 -4.56 5.23
CA ALA A 281 8.17 -3.20 5.54
C ALA A 281 8.59 -3.06 7.01
N PRO A 282 9.88 -2.86 7.30
CA PRO A 282 10.32 -2.60 8.66
C PRO A 282 9.79 -1.26 9.21
N PHE A 283 9.35 -1.25 10.47
CA PHE A 283 8.73 -0.10 11.15
C PHE A 283 9.57 1.19 11.10
N GLN A 284 10.89 1.05 11.17
CA GLN A 284 11.84 2.18 11.07
C GLN A 284 11.70 2.98 9.77
N GLY A 285 11.14 2.40 8.70
CA GLY A 285 10.88 3.10 7.44
C GLY A 285 9.79 4.16 7.56
N PHE A 286 8.87 4.02 8.53
CA PHE A 286 7.84 5.04 8.84
C PHE A 286 8.38 6.18 9.70
N LEU A 287 9.70 6.23 9.94
CA LEU A 287 10.40 7.27 10.70
C LEU A 287 9.82 7.46 12.12
N LEU A 288 10.14 8.59 12.76
CA LEU A 288 9.56 8.97 14.05
C LEU A 288 8.38 9.92 13.83
N ASN A 289 7.36 9.81 14.68
CA ASN A 289 6.28 10.78 14.70
C ASN A 289 6.84 12.17 15.02
N LYS A 290 6.57 13.15 14.16
CA LYS A 290 7.14 14.50 14.22
C LYS A 290 6.92 15.19 15.57
N ASP A 291 5.74 15.01 16.15
CA ASP A 291 5.28 15.78 17.32
C ASP A 291 5.69 15.13 18.65
N THR A 292 5.77 13.80 18.68
CA THR A 292 6.12 13.04 19.90
C THR A 292 7.57 12.59 19.94
N GLY A 293 8.22 12.44 18.78
CA GLY A 293 9.56 11.85 18.66
C GLY A 293 9.63 10.35 18.91
N LEU A 294 8.50 9.67 19.08
CA LEU A 294 8.39 8.21 19.22
C LEU A 294 8.31 7.54 17.83
N PRO A 295 8.56 6.22 17.70
CA PRO A 295 8.33 5.50 16.45
C PRO A 295 6.90 5.71 15.94
N THR A 296 6.75 6.03 14.66
CA THR A 296 5.43 6.24 14.03
C THR A 296 4.60 4.96 14.00
N LEU A 297 5.27 3.81 13.81
CA LEU A 297 4.66 2.49 13.86
C LEU A 297 5.38 1.63 14.89
N GLN A 298 4.63 1.04 15.82
CA GLN A 298 5.15 0.19 16.89
C GLN A 298 4.08 -0.78 17.39
N LEU A 299 4.50 -1.80 18.16
CA LEU A 299 3.57 -2.68 18.86
C LEU A 299 2.67 -1.90 19.83
N GLY A 300 1.51 -2.47 20.12
CA GLY A 300 0.42 -1.86 20.89
C GLY A 300 -0.48 -0.95 20.07
N MET A 301 -0.09 -0.57 18.84
CA MET A 301 -0.89 0.29 17.98
C MET A 301 -1.99 -0.48 17.24
N THR A 302 -3.07 0.23 16.94
CA THR A 302 -4.07 -0.20 15.96
C THR A 302 -4.01 0.76 14.79
N VAL A 303 -4.07 0.23 13.57
CA VAL A 303 -4.00 0.97 12.31
C VAL A 303 -5.13 0.50 11.39
N ASN A 304 -5.54 1.34 10.44
CA ASN A 304 -6.36 0.88 9.31
C ASN A 304 -5.44 0.67 8.11
N ILE A 305 -5.56 -0.48 7.44
CA ILE A 305 -4.73 -0.84 6.29
C ILE A 305 -5.63 -1.20 5.11
N SER A 306 -5.30 -0.68 3.93
CA SER A 306 -5.87 -1.11 2.65
C SER A 306 -4.75 -1.56 1.73
N LEU A 307 -5.01 -2.61 0.95
CA LEU A 307 -4.04 -3.17 0.02
C LEU A 307 -4.52 -2.95 -1.41
N SER A 308 -3.63 -2.47 -2.28
CA SER A 308 -3.98 -2.16 -3.67
C SER A 308 -2.92 -2.71 -4.61
N LEU A 309 -3.37 -3.15 -5.79
CA LEU A 309 -2.53 -3.39 -6.93
C LEU A 309 -2.92 -2.41 -8.04
N GLU A 310 -1.94 -1.82 -8.71
CA GLU A 310 -2.17 -0.88 -9.81
C GLU A 310 -1.19 -1.17 -10.95
N THR A 311 -1.66 -1.12 -12.20
CA THR A 311 -0.79 -1.36 -13.35
C THR A 311 -1.20 -0.58 -14.58
N THR A 312 -0.21 -0.34 -15.43
CA THR A 312 -0.37 0.29 -16.73
C THR A 312 -1.28 -0.52 -17.69
N PRO A 313 -1.75 0.12 -18.78
CA PRO A 313 -2.81 -0.42 -19.65
C PRO A 313 -2.54 -1.69 -20.46
N GLU A 314 -1.34 -2.28 -20.44
CA GLU A 314 -0.90 -3.23 -21.48
C GLU A 314 -1.66 -4.55 -21.45
N TYR A 315 -2.20 -4.91 -20.29
CA TYR A 315 -2.91 -6.16 -20.06
C TYR A 315 -4.35 -5.95 -19.58
N SER A 316 -4.84 -4.72 -19.60
CA SER A 316 -6.18 -4.39 -19.16
C SER A 316 -7.19 -4.36 -20.30
N ILE A 317 -8.45 -4.61 -19.95
CA ILE A 317 -9.60 -4.55 -20.84
C ILE A 317 -10.68 -3.68 -20.18
N PRO A 318 -10.98 -2.48 -20.74
CA PRO A 318 -10.28 -1.82 -21.84
C PRO A 318 -8.83 -1.44 -21.49
N GLN A 319 -8.03 -1.04 -22.50
CA GLN A 319 -6.64 -0.60 -22.30
C GLN A 319 -6.56 0.76 -21.58
N GLU A 320 -6.76 0.72 -20.26
CA GLU A 320 -6.63 1.81 -19.30
C GLU A 320 -5.82 1.36 -18.09
N TRP A 321 -5.33 2.29 -17.28
CA TRP A 321 -4.71 1.93 -16.01
C TRP A 321 -5.72 1.14 -15.18
N ALA A 322 -5.32 -0.01 -14.67
CA ALA A 322 -6.19 -0.89 -13.91
C ALA A 322 -5.73 -0.91 -12.46
N SER A 323 -6.69 -0.81 -11.54
CA SER A 323 -6.48 -0.96 -10.12
C SER A 323 -7.52 -1.90 -9.54
N ASP A 324 -7.12 -2.57 -8.47
CA ASP A 324 -7.99 -3.30 -7.57
C ASP A 324 -7.50 -3.05 -6.14
N THR A 325 -8.42 -2.75 -5.24
CA THR A 325 -8.13 -2.37 -3.87
C THR A 325 -9.05 -3.14 -2.92
N THR A 326 -8.45 -3.71 -1.89
CA THR A 326 -9.18 -4.46 -0.88
C THR A 326 -9.99 -3.53 0.02
N ALA A 327 -11.00 -4.09 0.68
CA ALA A 327 -11.61 -3.43 1.83
C ALA A 327 -10.57 -3.08 2.90
N THR A 328 -10.80 -1.95 3.59
CA THR A 328 -9.94 -1.52 4.71
C THR A 328 -10.12 -2.42 5.92
N ILE A 329 -9.00 -2.88 6.48
CA ILE A 329 -8.97 -3.70 7.70
C ILE A 329 -8.39 -2.89 8.85
N GLN A 330 -9.11 -2.87 9.97
CA GLN A 330 -8.55 -2.42 11.24
C GLN A 330 -7.67 -3.56 11.80
N TYR A 331 -6.39 -3.27 12.02
CA TYR A 331 -5.39 -4.25 12.40
C TYR A 331 -4.63 -3.79 13.65
N THR A 332 -4.50 -4.68 14.63
CA THR A 332 -3.78 -4.38 15.88
C THR A 332 -2.42 -5.08 15.90
N LEU A 333 -1.37 -4.29 16.01
CA LEU A 333 0.02 -4.74 16.19
C LEU A 333 0.21 -5.20 17.64
N SER A 334 -0.27 -6.39 18.01
CA SER A 334 -0.29 -6.84 19.40
C SER A 334 1.08 -6.83 20.09
N GLU A 335 1.07 -6.48 21.38
CA GLU A 335 2.15 -6.85 22.29
C GLU A 335 1.98 -8.33 22.67
N ARG A 336 3.09 -9.01 23.04
CA ARG A 336 3.13 -10.45 23.34
C ARG A 336 2.09 -10.94 24.35
#